data_AF-A0AAQ3QTI2-F1
#
_entry.id   AF-A0AAQ3QTI2-F1
#
_cell.length_a   1.000
_cell.length_b   1.000
_cell.length_c   1.000
_cell.angle_alpha   90.00
_cell.angle_beta   90.00
_cell.angle_gamma   90.00
#
_symmetry.space_group_name_H-M   'P 1'
#
loop_
_entity.id
_entity.type
_entity.pdbx_description
1 polymer ?
#
loop_
_entity_poly.entity_id
_entity_poly.type
_entity_poly.pdbx_seq_one_letter_code
_entity_poly.pdbx_strand_id
1 'polypeptide(L)'
;MIQFIFRYLTFQSTTEELNQLDRKHLIVGLIGVWIVGIGRYWDHPSASVAQYLGLGSVIYVFCLALVFWIIIKPLRVPQCTYINLLSLICLTSFPAILYAIPVERFTSISTAISLNVWFLAIVALWRVSLMFVYVRRAYQVSYWLCILILLLPIMGIVASLLILNLEQAVFEIMGGLRESEPEQTSNDGAYAVVFLLAALSYMGFIPILICYLITMVFRWQDRESVFKKDKIT
;
A
#
# COMPACT_ATOMS: atom_id res chain seq x y z
N MET A 1 -17.66 -5.98 -14.65
CA MET A 1 -16.20 -5.87 -14.45
C MET A 1 -15.74 -4.41 -14.44
N ILE A 2 -15.78 -3.67 -15.55
CA ILE A 2 -15.35 -2.25 -15.58
C ILE A 2 -16.15 -1.37 -14.61
N GLN A 3 -17.47 -1.54 -14.57
CA GLN A 3 -18.34 -0.83 -13.61
C GLN A 3 -17.93 -1.10 -12.15
N PHE A 4 -17.58 -2.33 -11.81
CA PHE A 4 -17.08 -2.67 -10.47
C PHE A 4 -15.75 -1.97 -10.18
N ILE A 5 -14.80 -2.00 -11.12
CA ILE A 5 -13.50 -1.33 -10.94
C ILE A 5 -13.70 0.16 -10.71
N PHE A 6 -14.54 0.82 -11.51
CA PHE A 6 -14.83 2.24 -11.34
C PHE A 6 -15.50 2.56 -10.00
N ARG A 7 -16.49 1.75 -9.59
CA ARG A 7 -17.15 1.89 -8.29
C ARG A 7 -16.20 1.63 -7.13
N TYR A 8 -15.30 0.67 -7.25
CA TYR A 8 -14.28 0.40 -6.25
C TYR A 8 -13.34 1.60 -6.12
N LEU A 9 -12.78 2.08 -7.24
CA LEU A 9 -11.88 3.23 -7.26
C LEU A 9 -12.54 4.51 -6.74
N THR A 10 -13.85 4.67 -6.90
CA THR A 10 -14.63 5.82 -6.39
C THR A 10 -15.29 5.58 -5.02
N PHE A 11 -14.90 4.53 -4.29
CA PHE A 11 -15.40 4.20 -2.94
C PHE A 11 -16.90 3.84 -2.87
N GLN A 12 -17.53 3.46 -3.98
CA GLN A 12 -18.95 3.12 -4.11
C GLN A 12 -19.22 1.60 -4.19
N SER A 13 -18.22 0.75 -3.97
CA SER A 13 -18.37 -0.72 -4.02
C SER A 13 -19.14 -1.28 -2.83
N THR A 14 -20.06 -2.21 -3.07
CA THR A 14 -20.85 -2.91 -2.04
C THR A 14 -20.12 -4.14 -1.48
N THR A 15 -20.55 -4.63 -0.32
CA THR A 15 -19.97 -5.83 0.32
C THR A 15 -20.16 -7.07 -0.56
N GLU A 16 -21.32 -7.19 -1.19
CA GLU A 16 -21.67 -8.29 -2.09
C GLU A 16 -20.73 -8.33 -3.31
N GLU A 17 -20.44 -7.16 -3.89
CA GLU A 17 -19.51 -7.05 -5.02
C GLU A 17 -18.07 -7.40 -4.62
N LEU A 18 -17.63 -7.01 -3.42
CA LEU A 18 -16.31 -7.36 -2.90
C LEU A 18 -16.15 -8.88 -2.70
N ASN A 19 -17.25 -9.58 -2.40
CA ASN A 19 -17.27 -11.02 -2.23
C ASN A 19 -17.30 -11.79 -3.56
N GLN A 20 -17.66 -11.12 -4.66
CA GLN A 20 -17.70 -11.69 -6.01
C GLN A 20 -16.39 -11.47 -6.79
N LEU A 21 -15.29 -11.16 -6.09
CA LEU A 21 -13.96 -11.12 -6.69
C LEU A 21 -13.60 -12.49 -7.25
N ASP A 22 -13.04 -12.46 -8.46
CA ASP A 22 -12.70 -13.65 -9.24
C ASP A 22 -11.37 -13.42 -9.94
N ARG A 23 -10.76 -14.48 -10.47
CA ARG A 23 -9.47 -14.48 -11.17
C ARG A 23 -9.43 -13.47 -12.32
N LYS A 24 -10.57 -13.16 -12.94
CA LYS A 24 -10.66 -12.12 -13.97
C LYS A 24 -10.29 -10.73 -13.43
N HIS A 25 -10.74 -10.38 -12.23
CA HIS A 25 -10.40 -9.11 -11.58
C HIS A 25 -8.91 -9.06 -11.22
N LEU A 26 -8.33 -10.19 -10.80
CA LEU A 26 -6.89 -10.32 -10.57
C LEU A 26 -6.08 -10.04 -11.85
N ILE A 27 -6.45 -10.67 -12.97
CA ILE A 27 -5.74 -10.51 -14.25
C ILE A 27 -5.77 -9.04 -14.69
N VAL A 28 -6.93 -8.39 -14.63
CA VAL A 28 -7.05 -6.97 -14.98
C VAL A 28 -6.22 -6.09 -14.05
N GLY A 29 -6.24 -6.35 -12.75
CA GLY A 29 -5.40 -5.64 -11.78
C GLY A 29 -3.91 -5.84 -12.06
N LEU A 30 -3.47 -7.06 -12.37
CA LEU A 30 -2.08 -7.36 -12.68
C LEU A 30 -1.60 -6.68 -13.95
N ILE A 31 -2.45 -6.63 -14.99
CA ILE A 31 -2.17 -5.86 -16.19
C ILE A 31 -2.02 -4.37 -15.85
N GLY A 32 -2.90 -3.83 -14.99
CA GLY A 32 -2.78 -2.45 -14.50
C GLY A 32 -1.46 -2.19 -13.76
N VAL A 33 -1.09 -3.07 -12.82
CA VAL A 33 0.18 -3.00 -12.09
C VAL A 33 1.37 -3.03 -13.05
N TRP A 34 1.32 -3.89 -14.06
CA TRP A 34 2.39 -4.06 -15.02
C TRP A 34 2.55 -2.81 -15.91
N ILE A 35 1.45 -2.29 -16.47
CA ILE A 35 1.44 -1.06 -17.29
C ILE A 35 1.97 0.13 -16.48
N VAL A 36 1.44 0.32 -15.26
CA VAL A 36 1.89 1.41 -14.39
C VAL A 36 3.35 1.22 -13.96
N GLY A 37 3.79 -0.03 -13.76
CA GLY A 37 5.17 -0.37 -13.49
C GLY A 37 6.12 0.04 -14.61
N ILE A 38 5.78 -0.26 -15.85
CA ILE A 38 6.53 0.18 -17.04
C ILE A 38 6.51 1.72 -17.11
N GLY A 39 5.33 2.32 -16.93
CA GLY A 39 5.14 3.77 -16.95
C GLY A 39 5.89 4.54 -15.86
N ARG A 40 6.44 3.89 -14.84
CA ARG A 40 7.32 4.55 -13.85
C ARG A 40 8.76 4.70 -14.35
N TYR A 41 9.24 3.76 -15.18
CA TYR A 41 10.64 3.68 -15.57
C TYR A 41 10.89 3.98 -17.05
N TRP A 42 9.83 4.23 -17.84
CA TRP A 42 9.96 4.44 -19.29
C TRP A 42 10.85 5.62 -19.69
N ASP A 43 10.99 6.64 -18.84
CA ASP A 43 11.83 7.82 -19.09
C ASP A 43 13.16 7.80 -18.28
N HIS A 44 13.52 6.68 -17.64
CA HIS A 44 14.67 6.59 -16.74
C HIS A 44 15.93 6.03 -17.44
N PRO A 45 16.95 6.84 -17.79
CA PRO A 45 18.07 6.41 -18.64
C PRO A 45 18.97 5.31 -18.05
N SER A 46 18.91 5.03 -16.74
CA SER A 46 19.75 4.05 -16.03
C SER A 46 18.99 2.85 -15.46
N ALA A 47 17.70 2.65 -15.80
CA ALA A 47 16.93 1.55 -15.24
C ALA A 47 17.44 0.18 -15.73
N SER A 48 17.47 -0.80 -14.81
CA SER A 48 17.77 -2.19 -15.16
C SER A 48 16.66 -2.78 -16.04
N VAL A 49 17.00 -3.79 -16.85
CA VAL A 49 16.03 -4.46 -17.76
C VAL A 49 14.79 -4.96 -16.99
N ALA A 50 14.95 -5.43 -15.76
CA ALA A 50 13.84 -5.87 -14.90
C ALA A 50 12.93 -4.72 -14.43
N GLN A 51 13.47 -3.51 -14.28
CA GLN A 51 12.70 -2.30 -13.94
C GLN A 51 11.92 -1.78 -15.16
N TYR A 52 12.55 -1.75 -16.33
CA TYR A 52 11.87 -1.41 -17.59
C TYR A 52 10.74 -2.38 -17.94
N LEU A 53 10.92 -3.67 -17.63
CA LEU A 53 9.87 -4.69 -17.79
C LEU A 53 8.76 -4.60 -16.72
N GLY A 54 8.85 -3.69 -15.74
CA GLY A 54 7.84 -3.52 -14.69
C GLY A 54 7.74 -4.68 -13.69
N LEU A 55 8.69 -5.62 -13.71
CA LEU A 55 8.68 -6.83 -12.87
C LEU A 55 8.75 -6.51 -11.37
N GLY A 56 9.48 -5.44 -11.01
CA GLY A 56 9.57 -4.99 -9.62
C GLY A 56 8.20 -4.63 -9.01
N SER A 57 7.33 -3.97 -9.78
CA SER A 57 5.98 -3.61 -9.34
C SER A 57 5.08 -4.83 -9.15
N VAL A 58 5.23 -5.84 -10.00
CA VAL A 58 4.51 -7.11 -9.88
C VAL A 58 4.95 -7.84 -8.61
N ILE A 59 6.25 -8.05 -8.41
CA ILE A 59 6.78 -8.70 -7.19
C ILE A 59 6.32 -7.95 -5.94
N TYR A 60 6.40 -6.62 -5.97
CA TYR A 60 5.96 -5.77 -4.86
C TYR A 60 4.50 -6.02 -4.47
N VAL A 61 3.55 -6.09 -5.41
CA VAL A 61 2.14 -6.31 -5.05
C VAL A 61 1.89 -7.71 -4.47
N PHE A 62 2.62 -8.73 -4.92
CA PHE A 62 2.55 -10.07 -4.34
C PHE A 62 3.07 -10.09 -2.90
N CYS A 63 4.22 -9.47 -2.63
CA CYS A 63 4.79 -9.34 -1.30
C CYS A 63 3.88 -8.51 -0.38
N LEU A 64 3.37 -7.38 -0.85
CA LEU A 64 2.47 -6.53 -0.08
C LEU A 64 1.17 -7.27 0.27
N ALA A 65 0.58 -7.96 -0.69
CA ALA A 65 -0.60 -8.79 -0.45
C ALA A 65 -0.34 -9.89 0.57
N LEU A 66 0.86 -10.49 0.55
CA LEU A 66 1.24 -11.52 1.51
C LEU A 66 1.33 -10.94 2.93
N VAL A 67 1.96 -9.76 3.09
CA VAL A 67 2.04 -9.07 4.38
C VAL A 67 0.65 -8.77 4.93
N PHE A 68 -0.22 -8.14 4.13
CA PHE A 68 -1.59 -7.87 4.56
C PHE A 68 -2.37 -9.16 4.85
N TRP A 69 -2.16 -10.23 4.08
CA TRP A 69 -2.83 -11.51 4.33
C TRP A 69 -2.39 -12.16 5.64
N ILE A 70 -1.09 -12.13 5.96
CA ILE A 70 -0.55 -12.63 7.23
C ILE A 70 -1.11 -11.82 8.41
N ILE A 71 -1.31 -10.52 8.24
CA ILE A 71 -1.92 -9.67 9.27
C ILE A 71 -3.42 -9.98 9.38
N ILE A 72 -4.17 -10.08 8.29
CA ILE A 72 -5.64 -10.17 8.38
C ILE A 72 -6.11 -11.60 8.69
N LYS A 73 -5.43 -12.63 8.18
CA LYS A 73 -5.86 -14.05 8.32
C LYS A 73 -6.02 -14.49 9.78
N PRO A 74 -5.09 -14.18 10.72
CA PRO A 74 -5.25 -14.50 12.13
C PRO A 74 -6.54 -13.95 12.73
N LEU A 75 -7.11 -12.85 12.24
CA LEU A 75 -8.35 -12.28 12.76
C LEU A 75 -9.62 -13.15 12.51
N ARG A 76 -9.44 -14.32 11.88
CA ARG A 76 -10.49 -15.33 11.57
C ARG A 76 -11.70 -14.70 10.88
N VAL A 77 -11.44 -13.78 9.96
CA VAL A 77 -12.50 -13.12 9.22
C VAL A 77 -13.01 -14.05 8.11
N PRO A 78 -14.32 -14.27 7.98
CA PRO A 78 -14.86 -15.01 6.84
C PRO A 78 -14.45 -14.36 5.51
N GLN A 79 -14.26 -15.18 4.47
CA GLN A 79 -14.02 -14.75 3.08
C GLN A 79 -12.66 -14.05 2.82
N CYS A 80 -11.74 -14.00 3.79
CA CYS A 80 -10.38 -13.51 3.59
C CYS A 80 -9.50 -14.53 2.84
N THR A 81 -9.55 -14.52 1.51
CA THR A 81 -8.63 -15.28 0.65
C THR A 81 -7.46 -14.42 0.18
N TYR A 82 -6.31 -15.03 -0.04
CA TYR A 82 -5.14 -14.34 -0.60
C TYR A 82 -5.45 -13.74 -1.97
N ILE A 83 -6.21 -14.44 -2.81
CA ILE A 83 -6.57 -14.00 -4.15
C ILE A 83 -7.46 -12.76 -4.14
N ASN A 84 -8.44 -12.68 -3.24
CA ASN A 84 -9.32 -11.50 -3.14
C ASN A 84 -8.51 -10.27 -2.74
N LEU A 85 -7.65 -10.43 -1.73
CA LEU A 85 -6.79 -9.35 -1.25
C LEU A 85 -5.78 -8.90 -2.30
N LEU A 86 -5.11 -9.85 -2.98
CA LEU A 86 -4.20 -9.56 -4.08
C LEU A 86 -4.92 -8.83 -5.22
N SER A 87 -6.11 -9.31 -5.62
CA SER A 87 -6.91 -8.68 -6.67
C SER A 87 -7.18 -7.20 -6.36
N LEU A 88 -7.59 -6.91 -5.13
CA LEU A 88 -7.89 -5.54 -4.71
C LEU A 88 -6.65 -4.66 -4.66
N ILE A 89 -5.55 -5.17 -4.08
CA ILE A 89 -4.27 -4.44 -4.07
C ILE A 89 -3.84 -4.13 -5.50
N CYS A 90 -3.98 -5.08 -6.42
CA CYS A 90 -3.69 -4.87 -7.84
C CYS A 90 -4.61 -3.83 -8.47
N LEU A 91 -5.91 -3.81 -8.16
CA LEU A 91 -6.84 -2.77 -8.64
C LEU A 91 -6.49 -1.37 -8.10
N THR A 92 -5.87 -1.26 -6.92
CA THR A 92 -5.37 0.05 -6.42
C THR A 92 -4.18 0.61 -7.20
N SER A 93 -3.68 -0.11 -8.22
CA SER A 93 -2.60 0.40 -9.09
C SER A 93 -3.08 1.44 -10.10
N PHE A 94 -4.36 1.46 -10.47
CA PHE A 94 -4.85 2.40 -11.50
C PHE A 94 -4.62 3.88 -11.15
N PRO A 95 -4.86 4.35 -9.90
CA PRO A 95 -4.51 5.72 -9.50
C PRO A 95 -3.01 6.04 -9.66
N ALA A 96 -2.13 5.04 -9.58
CA ALA A 96 -0.68 5.24 -9.71
C ALA A 96 -0.23 5.54 -11.16
N ILE A 97 -1.15 5.54 -12.13
CA ILE A 97 -0.88 6.07 -13.48
C ILE A 97 -0.45 7.54 -13.45
N LEU A 98 -0.84 8.30 -12.42
CA LEU A 98 -0.42 9.70 -12.25
C LEU A 98 1.11 9.86 -12.17
N TYR A 99 1.84 8.82 -11.73
CA TYR A 99 3.30 8.84 -11.73
C TYR A 99 3.94 8.68 -13.11
N ALA A 100 3.19 8.20 -14.09
CA ALA A 100 3.74 8.02 -15.43
C ALA A 100 3.77 9.34 -16.22
N ILE A 101 3.21 10.42 -15.66
CA ILE A 101 3.16 11.74 -16.29
C ILE A 101 4.52 12.45 -16.09
N PRO A 102 5.30 12.72 -17.16
CA PRO A 102 6.63 13.31 -17.04
C PRO A 102 6.52 14.85 -16.85
N VAL A 103 6.16 15.29 -15.64
CA VAL A 103 6.00 16.71 -15.31
C VAL A 103 7.30 17.52 -15.44
N GLU A 104 8.44 16.83 -15.37
CA GLU A 104 9.79 17.38 -15.54
C GLU A 104 10.02 17.94 -16.95
N ARG A 105 9.28 17.44 -17.95
CA ARG A 105 9.40 17.91 -19.34
C ARG A 105 8.65 19.21 -19.60
N PHE A 106 7.71 19.58 -18.73
CA PHE A 106 6.79 20.70 -18.94
C PHE A 106 6.98 21.84 -17.94
N THR A 107 7.74 21.64 -16.87
CA THR A 107 7.87 22.61 -15.76
C THR A 107 9.31 22.77 -15.31
N SER A 108 9.60 23.82 -14.54
CA SER A 108 10.91 24.00 -13.91
C SER A 108 11.17 22.90 -12.88
N ILE A 109 12.45 22.62 -12.60
CA ILE A 109 12.90 21.53 -11.72
C ILE A 109 12.24 21.62 -10.33
N SER A 110 12.19 22.81 -9.73
CA SER A 110 11.59 23.01 -8.40
C SER A 110 10.08 22.76 -8.38
N THR A 111 9.37 23.16 -9.44
CA THR A 111 7.93 22.89 -9.58
C THR A 111 7.67 21.41 -9.88
N ALA A 112 8.49 20.76 -10.69
CA ALA A 112 8.38 19.35 -11.01
C ALA A 112 8.53 18.46 -9.75
N ILE A 113 9.50 18.75 -8.89
CA ILE A 113 9.69 18.05 -7.61
C ILE A 113 8.43 18.19 -6.74
N SER A 114 7.90 19.41 -6.60
CA SER A 114 6.70 19.65 -5.79
C SER A 114 5.48 18.88 -6.32
N LEU A 115 5.27 18.87 -7.65
CA LEU A 115 4.18 18.13 -8.29
C LEU A 115 4.32 16.62 -8.09
N ASN A 116 5.52 16.07 -8.24
CA ASN A 116 5.79 14.65 -8.00
C ASN A 116 5.47 14.24 -6.56
N VAL A 117 5.86 15.05 -5.58
CA VAL A 117 5.52 14.82 -4.17
C VAL A 117 4.01 14.87 -3.94
N TRP A 118 3.31 15.81 -4.58
CA TRP A 118 1.84 15.88 -4.49
C TRP A 118 1.15 14.68 -5.14
N PHE A 119 1.59 14.23 -6.30
CA PHE A 119 1.08 12.99 -6.91
C PHE A 119 1.32 11.79 -6.00
N LEU A 120 2.50 11.72 -5.36
CA LEU A 120 2.84 10.69 -4.38
C LEU A 120 1.87 10.70 -3.20
N ALA A 121 1.64 11.87 -2.62
CA ALA A 121 0.72 12.04 -1.50
C ALA A 121 -0.72 11.66 -1.88
N ILE A 122 -1.23 12.15 -3.02
CA ILE A 122 -2.60 11.88 -3.49
C ILE A 122 -2.80 10.38 -3.73
N VAL A 123 -1.90 9.74 -4.47
CA VAL A 123 -2.01 8.32 -4.79
C VAL A 123 -1.86 7.47 -3.54
N ALA A 124 -0.89 7.77 -2.65
CA ALA A 124 -0.74 7.05 -1.39
C ALA A 124 -2.00 7.15 -0.53
N LEU A 125 -2.54 8.35 -0.36
CA LEU A 125 -3.77 8.58 0.39
C LEU A 125 -4.96 7.85 -0.23
N TRP A 126 -5.09 7.86 -1.55
CA TRP A 126 -6.14 7.13 -2.27
C TRP A 126 -6.05 5.62 -2.00
N ARG A 127 -4.85 5.04 -2.13
CA ARG A 127 -4.64 3.59 -1.93
C ARG A 127 -4.92 3.17 -0.49
N VAL A 128 -4.45 3.94 0.49
CA VAL A 128 -4.72 3.67 1.92
C VAL A 128 -6.21 3.77 2.21
N SER A 129 -6.88 4.79 1.66
CA SER A 129 -8.32 4.96 1.81
C SER A 129 -9.10 3.80 1.19
N LEU A 130 -8.69 3.29 0.02
CA LEU A 130 -9.33 2.14 -0.62
C LEU A 130 -9.18 0.87 0.21
N MET A 131 -7.98 0.65 0.78
CA MET A 131 -7.75 -0.48 1.67
C MET A 131 -8.57 -0.34 2.96
N PHE A 132 -8.69 0.87 3.52
CA PHE A 132 -9.55 1.13 4.67
C PHE A 132 -11.01 0.79 4.39
N VAL A 133 -11.56 1.30 3.29
CA VAL A 133 -12.95 1.03 2.90
C VAL A 133 -13.16 -0.46 2.63
N TYR A 134 -12.20 -1.12 1.99
CA TYR A 134 -12.25 -2.56 1.77
C TYR A 134 -12.30 -3.34 3.09
N VAL A 135 -11.33 -3.13 3.97
CA VAL A 135 -11.26 -3.83 5.26
C VAL A 135 -12.51 -3.55 6.10
N ARG A 136 -13.04 -2.32 6.07
CA ARG A 136 -14.29 -2.00 6.77
C ARG A 136 -15.51 -2.70 6.19
N ARG A 137 -15.68 -2.69 4.87
CA ARG A 137 -16.88 -3.25 4.21
C ARG A 137 -16.84 -4.77 4.11
N ALA A 138 -15.72 -5.35 3.67
CA ALA A 138 -15.57 -6.79 3.49
C ALA A 138 -15.51 -7.54 4.82
N TYR A 139 -14.84 -6.99 5.82
CA TYR A 139 -14.54 -7.70 7.06
C TYR A 139 -15.34 -7.22 8.28
N GLN A 140 -16.13 -6.14 8.11
CA GLN A 140 -16.99 -5.55 9.15
C GLN A 140 -16.27 -5.35 10.50
N VAL A 141 -14.97 -5.06 10.45
CA VAL A 141 -14.13 -4.88 11.65
C VAL A 141 -14.30 -3.49 12.24
N SER A 142 -14.03 -3.31 13.54
CA SER A 142 -14.07 -1.97 14.16
C SER A 142 -13.12 -0.99 13.49
N TYR A 143 -13.42 0.31 13.57
CA TYR A 143 -12.58 1.38 13.00
C TYR A 143 -11.15 1.32 13.54
N TRP A 144 -10.99 1.08 14.85
CA TRP A 144 -9.68 0.93 15.50
C TRP A 144 -8.87 -0.23 14.93
N LEU A 145 -9.47 -1.41 14.78
CA LEU A 145 -8.77 -2.56 14.21
C LEU A 145 -8.39 -2.32 12.75
N CYS A 146 -9.21 -1.59 11.99
CA CYS A 146 -8.87 -1.20 10.62
C CYS A 146 -7.63 -0.29 10.59
N ILE A 147 -7.54 0.68 11.50
CA ILE A 147 -6.37 1.56 11.62
C ILE A 147 -5.12 0.74 11.96
N LEU A 148 -5.21 -0.19 12.90
CA LEU A 148 -4.09 -1.08 13.27
C LEU A 148 -3.62 -1.93 12.08
N ILE A 149 -4.55 -2.55 11.34
CA ILE A 149 -4.24 -3.37 10.15
C ILE A 149 -3.53 -2.56 9.06
N LEU A 150 -3.86 -1.28 8.90
CA LEU A 150 -3.27 -0.41 7.89
C LEU A 150 -1.92 0.18 8.32
N LEU A 151 -1.82 0.62 9.56
CA LEU A 151 -0.59 1.25 10.08
C LEU A 151 0.53 0.24 10.29
N LEU A 152 0.21 -0.97 10.76
CA LEU A 152 1.21 -2.00 11.06
C LEU A 152 2.14 -2.32 9.87
N PRO A 153 1.66 -2.60 8.65
CA PRO A 153 2.54 -2.86 7.51
C PRO A 153 3.29 -1.61 7.06
N ILE A 154 2.67 -0.42 7.10
CA ILE A 154 3.33 0.82 6.70
C ILE A 154 4.50 1.12 7.64
N MET A 155 4.26 1.09 8.96
CA MET A 155 5.30 1.31 9.96
C MET A 155 6.36 0.21 9.92
N GLY A 156 5.96 -1.04 9.73
CA GLY A 156 6.90 -2.17 9.62
C GLY A 156 7.84 -2.03 8.43
N ILE A 157 7.33 -1.60 7.27
CA ILE A 157 8.17 -1.34 6.08
C ILE A 157 9.15 -0.21 6.37
N VAL A 158 8.68 0.93 6.87
CA VAL A 158 9.54 2.10 7.14
C VAL A 158 10.59 1.77 8.22
N ALA A 159 10.20 1.13 9.31
CA ALA A 159 11.12 0.72 10.37
C ALA A 159 12.16 -0.30 9.86
N SER A 160 11.76 -1.23 8.98
CA SER A 160 12.69 -2.18 8.36
C SER A 160 13.71 -1.47 7.47
N LEU A 161 13.29 -0.47 6.70
CA LEU A 161 14.20 0.34 5.88
C LEU A 161 15.23 1.09 6.73
N LEU A 162 14.82 1.63 7.88
CA LEU A 162 15.70 2.28 8.85
C LEU A 162 16.73 1.29 9.41
N ILE A 163 16.30 0.11 9.90
CA ILE A 163 17.19 -0.91 10.47
C ILE A 163 18.21 -1.41 9.45
N LEU A 164 17.78 -1.56 8.19
CA LEU A 164 18.64 -2.01 7.09
C LEU A 164 19.55 -0.89 6.54
N ASN A 165 19.49 0.33 7.11
CA ASN A 165 20.19 1.52 6.62
C ASN A 165 19.91 1.82 5.13
N LEU A 166 18.74 1.43 4.62
CA LEU A 166 18.32 1.62 3.23
C LEU A 166 17.54 2.93 3.02
N GLU A 167 17.41 3.77 4.04
CA GLU A 167 16.62 4.99 3.98
C GLU A 167 17.15 6.01 2.95
N GLN A 168 18.47 6.20 2.89
CA GLN A 168 19.11 7.09 1.90
C GLN A 168 18.92 6.56 0.47
N ALA A 169 19.15 5.26 0.25
CA ALA A 169 18.96 4.64 -1.05
C ALA A 169 17.51 4.73 -1.55
N VAL A 170 16.54 4.53 -0.67
CA VAL A 170 15.11 4.67 -1.03
C VAL A 170 14.75 6.13 -1.31
N PHE A 171 15.34 7.10 -0.59
CA PHE A 171 15.08 8.52 -0.81
C PHE A 171 15.65 9.02 -2.14
N GLU A 172 16.86 8.60 -2.50
CA GLU A 172 17.46 8.89 -3.81
C GLU A 172 16.59 8.30 -4.94
N ILE A 173 16.09 7.07 -4.77
CA ILE A 173 15.24 6.38 -5.76
C ILE A 173 13.79 6.93 -5.80
N MET A 174 13.22 7.39 -4.68
CA MET A 174 11.84 7.88 -4.61
C MET A 174 11.70 9.40 -4.83
N GLY A 175 12.74 10.19 -4.55
CA GLY A 175 12.76 11.64 -4.73
C GLY A 175 13.12 12.10 -6.14
N GLY A 176 13.57 11.19 -7.01
CA GLY A 176 13.98 11.52 -8.37
C GLY A 176 15.22 12.43 -8.44
N LEU A 177 16.01 12.46 -7.37
CA LEU A 177 17.26 13.21 -7.31
C LEU A 177 18.26 12.49 -8.22
N ARG A 178 18.35 12.97 -9.47
CA ARG A 178 19.34 12.49 -10.45
C ARG A 178 20.74 12.56 -9.83
N GLU A 179 21.54 11.52 -10.01
CA GLU A 179 22.99 11.46 -9.71
C GLU A 179 23.85 12.52 -10.45
N SER A 180 23.23 13.43 -11.20
CA SER A 180 23.89 14.52 -11.90
C SER A 180 23.57 15.84 -11.21
N GLU A 181 24.14 16.03 -10.02
CA GLU A 181 24.88 17.23 -9.61
C GLU A 181 25.29 17.12 -8.12
N PRO A 182 26.59 17.08 -7.79
CA PRO A 182 27.05 17.28 -6.43
C PRO A 182 26.85 18.76 -6.08
N GLU A 183 26.31 19.00 -4.88
CA GLU A 183 26.05 20.30 -4.25
C GLU A 183 24.77 21.04 -4.69
N GLN A 184 23.73 21.04 -3.83
CA GLN A 184 23.29 22.24 -3.09
C GLN A 184 21.91 22.03 -2.42
N THR A 185 21.94 21.65 -1.14
CA THR A 185 21.36 22.42 -0.03
C THR A 185 20.04 23.15 -0.30
N SER A 186 18.97 22.42 -0.60
CA SER A 186 17.60 22.97 -0.62
C SER A 186 16.51 21.94 -0.30
N ASN A 187 16.85 20.88 0.45
CA ASN A 187 15.84 19.88 0.83
C ASN A 187 15.96 19.36 2.28
N ASP A 188 16.56 20.14 3.18
CA ASP A 188 16.64 19.83 4.61
C ASP A 188 15.25 19.55 5.20
N GLY A 189 14.20 20.20 4.68
CA GLY A 189 12.81 19.98 5.09
C GLY A 189 12.26 18.60 4.74
N ALA A 190 12.48 18.09 3.52
CA ALA A 190 11.99 16.74 3.16
C ALA A 190 12.78 15.64 3.87
N TYR A 191 14.10 15.84 4.05
CA TYR A 191 14.91 14.95 4.90
C TYR A 191 14.39 14.93 6.34
N ALA A 192 14.06 16.10 6.91
CA ALA A 192 13.47 16.17 8.25
C ALA A 192 12.10 15.46 8.33
N VAL A 193 11.25 15.57 7.31
CA VAL A 193 9.96 14.85 7.26
C VAL A 193 10.16 13.34 7.18
N VAL A 194 11.06 12.86 6.32
CA VAL A 194 11.33 11.41 6.20
C VAL A 194 11.96 10.87 7.48
N PHE A 195 12.92 11.59 8.06
CA PHE A 195 13.51 11.24 9.34
C PHE A 195 12.46 11.20 10.46
N LEU A 196 11.57 12.20 10.53
CA LEU A 196 10.46 12.22 11.47
C LEU A 196 9.51 11.04 11.27
N LEU A 197 9.13 10.74 10.02
CA LEU A 197 8.29 9.59 9.69
C LEU A 197 8.96 8.26 10.03
N ALA A 198 10.27 8.15 9.81
CA ALA A 198 11.07 6.98 10.17
C ALA A 198 11.14 6.79 11.68
N ALA A 199 11.43 7.87 12.42
CA ALA A 199 11.45 7.86 13.88
C ALA A 199 10.07 7.49 14.47
N LEU A 200 8.99 8.13 13.98
CA LEU A 200 7.62 7.82 14.41
C LEU A 200 7.23 6.38 14.06
N SER A 201 7.60 5.88 12.89
CA SER A 201 7.31 4.51 12.47
C SER A 201 8.08 3.51 13.33
N TYR A 202 9.36 3.76 13.60
CA TYR A 202 10.19 2.90 14.42
C TYR A 202 9.70 2.84 15.87
N MET A 203 9.45 4.01 16.48
CA MET A 203 8.94 4.09 17.85
C MET A 203 7.51 3.56 17.97
N GLY A 204 6.66 3.80 16.95
CA GLY A 204 5.26 3.42 16.92
C GLY A 204 5.02 1.95 16.58
N PHE A 205 5.95 1.28 15.89
CA PHE A 205 5.77 -0.09 15.42
C PHE A 205 5.53 -1.07 16.57
N ILE A 206 6.35 -1.05 17.62
CA ILE A 206 6.22 -1.97 18.76
C ILE A 206 4.89 -1.75 19.51
N PRO A 207 4.51 -0.52 19.92
CA PRO A 207 3.21 -0.26 20.54
C PRO A 207 2.03 -0.71 19.68
N ILE A 208 2.03 -0.39 18.37
CA ILE A 208 0.94 -0.77 17.47
C ILE A 208 0.87 -2.29 17.31
N LEU A 209 2.01 -2.98 17.22
CA LEU A 209 2.06 -4.44 17.17
C LEU A 209 1.46 -5.04 18.44
N ILE A 210 1.79 -4.51 19.62
CA ILE A 210 1.21 -4.97 20.88
C ILE A 210 -0.31 -4.74 20.90
N CYS A 211 -0.79 -3.55 20.56
CA CYS A 211 -2.22 -3.25 20.47
C CYS A 211 -2.95 -4.19 19.49
N TYR A 212 -2.32 -4.49 18.36
CA TYR A 212 -2.84 -5.41 17.36
C TYR A 212 -2.96 -6.84 17.92
N LEU A 213 -1.91 -7.35 18.56
CA LEU A 213 -1.90 -8.69 19.17
C LEU A 213 -2.93 -8.82 20.29
N ILE A 214 -3.03 -7.81 21.16
CA ILE A 214 -4.05 -7.77 22.23
C ILE A 214 -5.45 -7.84 21.63
N THR A 215 -5.75 -7.00 20.64
CA THR A 215 -7.07 -6.97 19.98
C THR A 215 -7.38 -8.30 19.28
N MET A 216 -6.37 -8.94 18.68
CA MET A 216 -6.51 -10.26 18.07
C MET A 216 -6.87 -11.33 19.11
N VAL A 217 -6.20 -11.35 20.27
CA VAL A 217 -6.45 -12.34 21.34
C VAL A 217 -7.85 -12.17 21.92
N PHE A 218 -8.28 -10.94 22.23
CA PHE A 218 -9.65 -10.69 22.71
C PHE A 218 -10.70 -11.17 21.72
N ARG A 219 -10.50 -10.88 20.43
CA ARG A 219 -11.42 -11.31 19.36
C ARG A 219 -11.46 -12.84 19.20
N TRP A 220 -10.38 -13.55 19.48
CA TRP A 220 -10.37 -15.02 19.49
C TRP A 220 -11.20 -15.60 20.63
N GLN A 221 -11.05 -15.04 21.83
CA GLN A 221 -11.80 -15.47 23.01
C GLN A 221 -13.31 -15.29 22.81
N ASP A 222 -13.72 -14.13 22.28
CA ASP A 222 -15.13 -13.86 21.97
C ASP A 222 -15.70 -14.90 21.00
N ARG A 223 -14.99 -15.22 19.91
CA ARG A 223 -15.47 -16.20 18.92
C ARG A 223 -15.51 -17.63 19.46
N GLU A 224 -14.58 -18.02 20.32
CA GLU A 224 -14.61 -19.35 20.94
C GLU A 224 -15.75 -19.49 21.95
N SER A 225 -16.11 -18.41 22.65
CA SER A 225 -17.26 -18.40 23.56
C SER A 225 -18.60 -18.60 22.82
N VAL A 226 -18.76 -17.95 21.66
CA VAL A 226 -19.95 -18.11 20.80
C VAL A 226 -20.03 -19.53 20.24
N PHE A 227 -18.91 -20.05 19.73
CA PHE A 227 -18.87 -21.39 19.13
C PHE A 227 -19.14 -22.52 20.13
N LYS A 228 -18.76 -22.34 21.41
CA LYS A 228 -19.12 -23.28 22.48
C LYS A 228 -20.61 -23.25 22.81
N LYS A 229 -21.25 -22.08 22.73
CA LYS A 229 -22.68 -21.91 23.04
C LYS A 229 -23.57 -22.62 22.01
N ASP A 230 -23.21 -22.50 20.73
CA ASP A 230 -23.93 -23.15 19.61
C ASP A 230 -23.80 -24.69 19.59
N LYS A 231 -22.84 -25.27 20.32
CA LYS A 231 -22.69 -26.73 20.44
C LYS A 231 -23.45 -27.35 21.62
N ILE A 232 -23.98 -26.54 22.53
CA ILE A 232 -24.65 -27.00 23.75
C ILE A 232 -26.19 -26.92 23.63
N THR A 233 -26.70 -26.12 22.69
CA THR A 233 -28.09 -26.12 22.20
C THR A 233 -28.27 -27.05 21.02
#